data_AF-A0A0F9ASB3-F1
#
_entry.id   AF-A0A0F9ASB3-F1
#
_cell.length_a   1.000
_cell.length_b   1.000
_cell.length_c   1.000
_cell.angle_alpha   90.00
_cell.angle_beta   90.00
_cell.angle_gamma   90.00
#
_symmetry.space_group_name_H-M   'P 1'
#
loop_
_entity.id
_entity.type
_entity.pdbx_description
1 polymer ?
#
loop_
_entity_poly.entity_id
_entity_poly.type
_entity_poly.pdbx_seq_one_letter_code
_entity_poly.pdbx_strand_id
1 'polypeptide(L)'
;RSVGLERGEPRIFISPDCPNAISEMRNLAYREPRPGEMVLGKWAPGCADHSYDDICYGLSAFDRAGADYSYRPNFIESGWN
;
A
#
# COMPACT_ATOMS: atom_id res chain seq x y z
N ARG A 1 12.58 -15.16 3.16
CA ARG A 1 11.52 -15.97 3.83
C ARG A 1 10.19 -15.41 3.33
N SER A 2 9.48 -16.13 2.47
CA SER A 2 8.21 -15.68 1.86
C SER A 2 7.13 -15.46 2.91
N VAL A 3 6.27 -14.47 2.70
CA VAL A 3 5.09 -14.20 3.54
C VAL A 3 3.86 -14.54 2.68
N GLY A 4 2.97 -15.43 3.17
CA GLY A 4 1.72 -15.84 2.49
C GLY A 4 1.48 -17.35 2.44
N LEU A 5 0.27 -17.80 2.83
CA LEU A 5 -0.22 -19.18 2.65
C LEU A 5 -1.05 -19.31 1.36
N GLU A 6 -1.00 -20.51 0.78
CA GLU A 6 -1.29 -20.86 -0.62
C GLU A 6 -2.78 -20.85 -1.01
N ARG A 7 -3.16 -20.06 -2.03
CA ARG A 7 -4.41 -20.19 -2.83
C ARG A 7 -4.28 -19.57 -4.25
N GLY A 8 -3.29 -19.99 -5.04
CA GLY A 8 -3.34 -19.87 -6.51
C GLY A 8 -3.14 -18.49 -7.18
N GLU A 9 -2.95 -17.40 -6.45
CA GLU A 9 -2.67 -16.05 -7.01
C GLU A 9 -1.15 -15.75 -7.11
N PRO A 10 -0.70 -14.88 -8.03
CA PRO A 10 0.73 -14.64 -8.29
C PRO A 10 1.47 -14.15 -7.05
N ARG A 11 2.56 -14.85 -6.68
CA ARG A 11 3.39 -14.51 -5.53
C ARG A 11 4.09 -13.18 -5.77
N ILE A 12 3.78 -12.17 -4.97
CA ILE A 12 4.69 -11.04 -4.79
C ILE A 12 5.89 -11.59 -4.01
N PHE A 13 7.03 -11.73 -4.68
CA PHE A 13 8.29 -12.04 -4.03
C PHE A 13 8.93 -10.74 -3.55
N ILE A 14 9.03 -10.56 -2.24
CA ILE A 14 9.77 -9.47 -1.62
C ILE A 14 11.19 -9.98 -1.33
N SER A 15 12.19 -9.33 -1.94
CA SER A 15 13.60 -9.67 -1.71
C SER A 15 13.96 -9.53 -0.23
N PRO A 16 14.79 -10.44 0.34
CA PRO A 16 15.37 -10.25 1.67
C PRO A 16 16.10 -8.91 1.86
N ASP A 17 16.59 -8.29 0.78
CA ASP A 17 17.27 -6.99 0.79
C ASP A 17 16.31 -5.80 0.93
N CYS A 18 15.00 -6.05 1.05
CA CYS A 18 13.96 -5.05 1.30
C CYS A 18 13.43 -5.17 2.74
N PRO A 19 14.26 -4.92 3.78
CA PRO A 19 13.89 -5.19 5.17
C PRO A 19 12.70 -4.35 5.65
N ASN A 20 12.55 -3.11 5.14
CA ASN A 20 11.43 -2.23 5.48
C ASN A 20 10.11 -2.80 4.95
N ALA A 21 10.05 -3.18 3.67
CA ALA A 21 8.88 -3.83 3.09
C ALA A 21 8.52 -5.12 3.83
N ILE A 22 9.50 -5.95 4.18
CA ILE A 22 9.25 -7.18 4.97
C ILE A 22 8.70 -6.83 6.37
N SER A 23 9.24 -5.80 7.01
CA SER A 23 8.80 -5.36 8.34
C SER A 23 7.36 -4.84 8.30
N GLU A 24 7.05 -3.95 7.36
CA GLU A 24 5.71 -3.37 7.20
C GLU A 24 4.67 -4.45 6.88
N MET A 25 4.94 -5.32 5.90
CA MET A 25 4.03 -6.43 5.53
C MET A 25 3.71 -7.39 6.67
N ARG A 26 4.55 -7.46 7.71
CA ARG A 26 4.31 -8.30 8.89
C ARG A 26 3.58 -7.57 10.02
N ASN A 27 3.63 -6.25 10.06
CA ASN A 27 3.16 -5.44 11.19
C ASN A 27 1.99 -4.51 10.83
N LEU A 28 1.62 -4.40 9.55
CA LEU A 28 0.45 -3.65 9.11
C LEU A 28 -0.83 -4.21 9.75
N ALA A 29 -1.62 -3.32 10.32
CA ALA A 29 -2.88 -3.64 10.95
C ALA A 29 -3.92 -2.58 10.64
N TYR A 30 -5.15 -3.01 10.36
CA TYR A 30 -6.27 -2.08 10.24
C TYR A 30 -6.66 -1.52 11.60
N ARG A 31 -7.12 -0.27 11.60
CA ARG A 31 -7.64 0.37 12.80
C ARG A 31 -8.91 -0.33 13.27
N GLU A 32 -8.92 -0.74 14.52
CA GLU A 32 -10.11 -1.34 15.14
C GLU A 32 -11.22 -0.29 15.34
N PRO A 33 -12.47 -0.61 14.98
CA PRO A 33 -13.60 0.28 15.21
C PRO A 33 -13.97 0.33 16.69
N ARG A 34 -14.26 1.53 17.21
CA ARG A 34 -14.81 1.75 18.56
C ARG A 34 -16.33 1.85 18.50
N PRO A 35 -17.07 1.61 19.59
CA PRO A 35 -18.54 1.76 19.59
C PRO A 35 -18.96 3.15 19.11
N GLY A 36 -19.77 3.20 18.05
CA GLY A 36 -20.23 4.44 17.42
C GLY A 36 -19.27 5.06 16.39
N GLU A 37 -18.12 4.45 16.12
CA GLU A 37 -17.16 4.92 15.12
C GLU A 37 -17.28 4.14 13.81
N MET A 38 -17.37 4.85 12.68
CA MET A 38 -17.21 4.24 11.35
C MET A 38 -15.74 4.37 10.93
N VAL A 39 -15.02 3.24 10.91
CA VAL A 39 -13.64 3.17 10.42
C VAL A 39 -13.60 2.24 9.22
N LEU A 40 -13.41 2.81 8.03
CA LEU A 40 -13.27 2.06 6.78
C LEU A 40 -11.91 2.37 6.16
N GLY A 41 -11.15 1.31 5.87
CA GLY A 41 -9.92 1.41 5.07
C GLY A 41 -8.79 2.24 5.67
N LYS A 42 -8.71 2.37 7.00
CA LYS A 42 -7.62 3.10 7.67
C LYS A 42 -6.69 2.17 8.43
N TRP A 43 -5.39 2.39 8.31
CA TRP A 43 -4.38 1.74 9.15
C TRP A 43 -4.49 2.18 10.61
N ALA A 44 -4.06 1.30 11.51
CA ALA A 44 -3.94 1.62 12.92
C ALA A 44 -2.92 2.74 13.12
N PRO A 45 -3.13 3.66 14.09
CA PRO A 45 -2.17 4.71 14.39
C PRO A 45 -0.79 4.12 14.72
N GLY A 46 0.26 4.66 14.10
CA GLY A 46 1.64 4.22 14.31
C GLY A 46 2.09 3.04 13.43
N CYS A 47 1.22 2.50 12.57
CA CYS A 47 1.66 1.60 11.50
C CYS A 47 2.51 2.38 10.49
N ALA A 48 3.65 1.82 10.12
CA ALA A 48 4.39 2.25 8.94
C ALA A 48 3.84 1.52 7.71
N ASP A 49 3.51 2.28 6.67
CA ASP A 49 2.85 1.82 5.44
C ASP A 49 3.53 2.32 4.17
N HIS A 50 4.58 3.12 4.28
CA HIS A 50 5.27 3.73 3.14
C HIS A 50 5.70 2.71 2.06
N SER A 51 6.35 1.62 2.47
CA SER A 51 6.80 0.58 1.54
C SER A 51 5.62 -0.22 0.97
N TYR A 52 4.57 -0.42 1.75
CA TYR A 52 3.33 -1.04 1.29
C TYR A 52 2.64 -0.20 0.21
N ASP A 53 2.50 1.11 0.45
CA ASP A 53 1.89 2.04 -0.49
C ASP A 53 2.66 2.06 -1.82
N ASP A 54 4.00 2.13 -1.78
CA ASP A 54 4.85 2.06 -2.98
C ASP A 54 4.64 0.75 -3.77
N ILE A 55 4.54 -0.38 -3.08
CA ILE A 55 4.24 -1.68 -3.71
C ILE A 55 2.85 -1.64 -4.36
N CYS A 56 1.83 -1.13 -3.66
CA CYS A 56 0.49 -1.00 -4.19
C CYS A 56 0.44 -0.09 -5.43
N TYR A 57 1.15 1.04 -5.43
CA TYR A 57 1.25 1.90 -6.61
C TYR A 57 1.92 1.19 -7.77
N GLY A 58 3.05 0.52 -7.52
CA GLY A 58 3.75 -0.27 -8.53
C GLY A 58 2.86 -1.35 -9.13
N LEU A 59 2.12 -2.10 -8.30
CA LEU A 59 1.20 -3.14 -8.77
C LEU A 59 -0.02 -2.59 -9.49
N SER A 60 -0.56 -1.45 -9.04
CA SER A 60 -1.67 -0.77 -9.71
C SER A 60 -1.31 -0.40 -11.15
N ALA A 61 -0.02 -0.21 -11.45
CA ALA A 61 0.45 0.05 -12.81
C ALA A 61 0.38 -1.17 -13.73
N PHE A 62 0.59 -2.36 -13.18
CA PHE A 62 0.47 -3.60 -13.95
C PHE A 62 -0.98 -4.05 -14.08
N ASP A 63 -1.79 -3.85 -13.05
CA ASP A 63 -3.24 -4.13 -13.09
C ASP A 63 -3.96 -3.21 -14.10
N ARG A 64 -3.45 -1.99 -14.23
CA ARG A 64 -3.83 -1.06 -15.29
C ARG A 64 -3.01 -1.28 -16.57
N ALA A 65 -2.94 -2.50 -17.09
CA ALA A 65 -2.52 -2.71 -18.48
C ALA A 65 -3.52 -1.97 -19.42
N GLY A 66 -3.28 -0.67 -19.62
CA GLY A 66 -4.19 0.30 -20.22
C GLY A 66 -4.25 1.68 -19.55
N ALA A 67 -3.66 1.91 -18.36
CA ALA A 67 -3.62 3.27 -17.80
C ALA A 67 -2.66 4.15 -18.57
N ASP A 68 -3.24 5.15 -19.20
CA ASP A 68 -2.52 6.28 -19.74
C ASP A 68 -1.95 7.14 -18.60
N TYR A 69 -0.64 7.07 -18.43
CA TYR A 69 0.14 7.93 -17.53
C TYR A 69 0.40 9.33 -18.11
N SER A 70 -0.23 9.70 -19.23
CA SER A 70 -0.17 11.05 -19.77
C SER A 70 -0.83 12.09 -18.88
N TYR A 71 -1.64 11.68 -17.88
CA TYR A 71 -2.25 12.61 -16.95
C TYR A 71 -1.18 13.31 -16.11
N ARG A 72 -0.82 14.52 -16.55
CA ARG A 72 -0.06 15.50 -15.80
C ARG A 72 -1.04 16.58 -15.38
N PRO A 73 -1.35 16.75 -14.07
CA PRO A 73 -2.11 17.92 -13.65
C PRO A 73 -1.31 19.16 -14.08
N ASN A 74 -1.93 20.02 -14.88
CA ASN A 74 -1.28 21.22 -15.45
C ASN A 74 -1.02 22.31 -14.39
N PHE A 75 -1.35 22.07 -13.13
CA PHE A 75 -1.28 23.07 -12.08
C PHE A 75 -1.01 22.42 -10.72
N ILE A 76 0.09 22.81 -10.08
CA ILE A 76 0.19 22.77 -8.62
C ILE A 76 -0.40 24.10 -8.17
N GLU A 77 -1.65 24.10 -7.70
CA GLU A 77 -2.15 25.25 -6.95
C GLU A 77 -1.28 25.32 -5.68
N SER A 78 -0.34 26.25 -5.66
CA SER A 78 0.38 26.63 -4.45
C SER A 78 -0.65 27.03 -3.41
N GLY A 79 -0.85 26.17 -2.43
CA GLY A 79 -1.86 26.34 -1.40
C GLY A 79 -1.55 25.50 -0.17
N TRP A 80 -0.29 25.48 0.26
CA TRP A 80 0.04 25.17 1.64
C TRP A 80 0.11 26.50 2.37
N ASN A 81 -0.88 26.78 3.23
CA ASN A 81 -0.76 27.80 4.27
C ASN A 81 0.31 27.38 5.27
#